data_AF-A0A662M079-F1
#
_entry.id   AF-A0A662M079-F1
#
_cell.length_a   1.000
_cell.length_b   1.000
_cell.length_c   1.000
_cell.angle_alpha   90.00
_cell.angle_beta   90.00
_cell.angle_gamma   90.00
#
_symmetry.space_group_name_H-M   'P 1'
#
loop_
_entity.id
_entity.type
_entity.pdbx_description
1 polymer ?
#
loop_
_entity_poly.entity_id
_entity_poly.type
_entity_poly.pdbx_seq_one_letter_code
_entity_poly.pdbx_strand_id
1 'polypeptide(L)'
;MVNNLYEIYNKLFSYFGKQNWWPAENRFEVIVGAILTQNTAWKNVEKAIARLKEKNILSLEGILSIDKNMLKQLIRPSGFYNQKADRLKHFVEYMDKKYKRNLDLFLNRNTEEIRRELLSINGIGFETADSILLYAGDHPIFVVDAYTKRLCKRLPL
;
A
#
# COMPACT_ATOMS: atom_id res chain seq x y z
N MET A 1 15.00 -24.26 -20.92
CA MET A 1 14.46 -24.67 -19.60
C MET A 1 13.41 -23.66 -19.21
N VAL A 2 12.15 -24.07 -19.09
CA VAL A 2 11.12 -23.26 -18.41
C VAL A 2 11.52 -23.28 -16.94
N ASN A 3 11.86 -22.13 -16.36
CA ASN A 3 12.18 -22.08 -14.94
C ASN A 3 10.86 -22.23 -14.18
N ASN A 4 10.71 -23.32 -13.41
CA ASN A 4 9.55 -23.48 -12.56
C ASN A 4 9.52 -22.33 -11.52
N LEU A 5 8.37 -21.67 -11.37
CA LEU A 5 8.17 -20.59 -10.38
C LEU A 5 8.64 -21.00 -8.97
N TYR A 6 8.43 -22.27 -8.60
CA TYR A 6 8.89 -22.81 -7.33
C TYR A 6 10.42 -22.85 -7.19
N GLU A 7 11.15 -23.10 -8.28
CA GLU A 7 12.62 -23.07 -8.25
C GLU A 7 13.14 -21.64 -8.07
N ILE A 8 12.53 -20.66 -8.75
CA ILE A 8 12.88 -19.25 -8.58
C ILE A 8 12.58 -18.81 -7.15
N TYR A 9 11.40 -19.15 -6.64
CA TYR A 9 11.03 -18.88 -5.25
C TYR A 9 12.05 -19.48 -4.27
N ASN A 10 12.36 -20.78 -4.39
CA ASN A 10 13.29 -21.46 -3.48
C ASN A 10 14.70 -20.87 -3.54
N LYS A 11 15.19 -20.49 -4.73
CA LYS A 11 16.51 -19.84 -4.89
C LYS A 11 16.53 -18.47 -4.21
N LEU A 12 15.52 -17.63 -4.46
CA LEU A 12 15.42 -16.31 -3.84
C LEU A 12 15.27 -16.42 -2.32
N PHE A 13 14.43 -17.35 -1.86
CA PHE A 13 14.21 -17.59 -0.44
C PHE A 13 15.46 -18.11 0.26
N SER A 14 16.22 -19.03 -0.36
CA SER A 14 17.48 -19.53 0.19
C SER A 14 18.55 -18.45 0.29
N TYR A 15 18.55 -17.47 -0.62
CA TYR A 15 19.55 -16.40 -0.64
C TYR A 15 19.20 -15.25 0.31
N PHE A 16 17.95 -14.77 0.27
CA PHE A 16 17.52 -13.62 1.05
C PHE A 16 16.95 -14.01 2.43
N GLY A 17 16.31 -15.17 2.54
CA GLY A 17 15.54 -15.56 3.72
C GLY A 17 14.22 -14.81 3.87
N LYS A 18 13.56 -14.96 5.03
CA LYS A 18 12.35 -14.19 5.37
C LYS A 18 12.70 -12.71 5.52
N GLN A 19 12.14 -11.86 4.66
CA GLN A 19 12.47 -10.44 4.64
C GLN A 19 11.60 -9.59 5.57
N ASN A 20 10.41 -10.05 5.96
CA ASN A 20 9.41 -9.22 6.68
C ASN A 20 9.23 -7.85 5.99
N TRP A 21 8.94 -7.90 4.68
CA TRP A 21 9.15 -6.82 3.72
C TRP A 21 8.54 -5.46 4.07
N TRP A 22 7.46 -5.40 4.85
CA TRP A 22 6.72 -4.17 5.10
C TRP A 22 6.93 -3.65 6.53
N PRO A 23 7.75 -2.61 6.73
CA PRO A 23 7.97 -2.05 8.06
C PRO A 23 6.84 -1.07 8.41
N ALA A 24 5.85 -1.55 9.17
CA ALA A 24 4.72 -0.75 9.66
C ALA A 24 4.27 -1.24 11.05
N GLU A 25 3.74 -0.33 11.88
CA GLU A 25 3.27 -0.66 13.23
C GLU A 25 1.83 -1.20 13.22
N ASN A 26 1.03 -0.82 12.23
CA ASN A 26 -0.36 -1.24 12.12
C ASN A 26 -0.87 -1.25 10.67
N ARG A 27 -2.05 -1.86 10.48
CA ARG A 27 -2.70 -2.02 9.16
C ARG A 27 -2.95 -0.70 8.43
N PHE A 28 -3.24 0.39 9.15
CA PHE A 28 -3.45 1.69 8.51
C PHE A 28 -2.15 2.29 7.98
N GLU A 29 -1.06 2.16 8.72
CA GLU A 29 0.27 2.58 8.26
C GLU A 29 0.68 1.83 7.00
N VAL A 30 0.38 0.53 6.91
CA VAL A 30 0.59 -0.24 5.67
C VAL A 30 -0.15 0.39 4.49
N ILE A 31 -1.44 0.69 4.66
CA ILE A 31 -2.27 1.29 3.61
C ILE A 31 -1.70 2.64 3.17
N VAL A 32 -1.32 3.50 4.11
CA VAL A 32 -0.70 4.80 3.81
C VAL A 32 0.61 4.59 3.05
N GLY A 33 1.46 3.65 3.49
CA GLY A 33 2.68 3.29 2.79
C GLY A 33 2.43 2.84 1.34
N ALA A 34 1.39 2.02 1.11
CA ALA A 34 1.07 1.48 -0.21
C ALA A 34 0.60 2.57 -1.19
N ILE A 35 -0.13 3.56 -0.69
CA ILE A 35 -0.52 4.74 -1.48
C ILE A 35 0.69 5.65 -1.73
N LEU A 36 1.53 5.86 -0.71
CA LEU A 36 2.66 6.76 -0.78
C LEU A 36 3.84 6.20 -1.59
N THR A 37 4.00 4.89 -1.69
CA THR A 37 5.12 4.26 -2.42
C THR A 37 4.99 4.33 -3.94
N GLN A 38 3.80 4.71 -4.46
CA GLN A 38 3.60 4.85 -5.90
C GLN A 38 4.62 5.86 -6.50
N ASN A 39 5.41 5.41 -7.47
CA ASN A 39 6.42 6.20 -8.17
C ASN A 39 7.41 6.94 -7.24
N THR A 40 7.83 6.31 -6.12
CA THR A 40 8.86 6.88 -5.23
C THR A 40 9.68 5.78 -4.55
N ALA A 41 10.83 6.16 -4.01
CA ALA A 41 11.65 5.24 -3.22
C ALA A 41 11.11 5.13 -1.78
N TRP A 42 11.20 3.94 -1.18
CA TRP A 42 10.71 3.70 0.19
C TRP A 42 11.26 4.68 1.23
N LYS A 43 12.56 5.04 1.13
CA LYS A 43 13.20 6.06 2.00
C LYS A 43 12.47 7.40 2.08
N ASN A 44 11.73 7.77 1.03
CA ASN A 44 10.94 8.99 0.99
C ASN A 44 9.55 8.80 1.60
N VAL A 45 9.00 7.59 1.50
CA VAL A 45 7.76 7.18 2.17
C VAL A 45 7.98 7.18 3.68
N GLU A 46 9.07 6.61 4.16
CA GLU A 46 9.43 6.59 5.59
C GLU A 46 9.49 8.00 6.17
N LYS A 47 10.13 8.94 5.47
CA LYS A 47 10.16 10.36 5.87
C LYS A 47 8.76 10.99 5.93
N ALA A 48 7.87 10.64 5.00
CA ALA A 48 6.50 11.15 5.01
C ALA A 48 5.68 10.54 6.15
N ILE A 49 5.80 9.23 6.40
CA ILE A 49 5.15 8.53 7.51
C ILE A 49 5.62 9.09 8.85
N ALA A 50 6.93 9.27 9.04
CA ALA A 50 7.49 9.86 10.25
C ALA A 50 6.87 11.24 10.54
N ARG A 51 6.78 12.12 9.53
CA ARG A 51 6.12 13.43 9.66
C ARG A 51 4.64 13.34 10.03
N LEU A 52 3.91 12.37 9.48
CA LEU A 52 2.51 12.13 9.84
C LEU A 52 2.37 11.66 11.29
N LYS A 53 3.27 10.76 11.75
CA LYS A 53 3.33 10.29 13.14
C LYS A 53 3.67 11.41 14.11
N GLU A 54 4.71 12.20 13.82
CA GLU A 54 5.13 13.36 14.64
C GLU A 54 3.99 14.38 14.84
N LYS A 55 3.05 14.47 13.89
CA LYS A 55 1.88 15.35 13.98
C LYS A 55 0.62 14.66 14.51
N ASN A 56 0.69 13.37 14.87
CA ASN A 56 -0.46 12.55 15.27
C ASN A 56 -1.58 12.47 14.22
N ILE A 57 -1.20 12.49 12.94
CA ILE A 57 -2.14 12.52 11.79
C ILE A 57 -2.25 11.13 11.12
N LEU A 58 -1.37 10.18 11.45
CA LEU A 58 -1.38 8.84 10.85
C LEU A 58 -2.51 7.95 11.41
N SER A 59 -3.76 8.38 11.21
CA SER A 59 -4.98 7.64 11.51
C SER A 59 -6.06 8.00 10.47
N LEU A 60 -7.09 7.17 10.35
CA LEU A 60 -8.23 7.45 9.46
C LEU A 60 -8.83 8.84 9.75
N GLU A 61 -9.02 9.15 11.04
CA GLU A 61 -9.55 10.43 11.49
C GLU A 61 -8.57 11.59 11.24
N GLY A 62 -7.29 11.39 11.52
CA GLY A 62 -6.27 12.42 11.33
C GLY A 62 -6.16 12.83 9.87
N ILE A 63 -6.10 11.86 8.96
CA ILE A 63 -6.04 12.14 7.52
C ILE A 63 -7.37 12.72 7.01
N LEU A 64 -8.52 12.30 7.54
CA LEU A 64 -9.83 12.83 7.14
C LEU A 64 -10.00 14.30 7.55
N SER A 65 -9.59 14.67 8.77
CA SER A 65 -9.83 15.99 9.35
C SER A 65 -8.78 17.04 9.00
N ILE A 66 -7.52 16.66 8.74
CA ILE A 66 -6.46 17.62 8.42
C ILE A 66 -6.76 18.42 7.15
N ASP A 67 -6.39 19.71 7.12
CA ASP A 67 -6.39 20.47 5.88
C ASP A 67 -5.52 19.81 4.80
N LYS A 68 -6.01 19.88 3.57
CA LYS A 68 -5.40 19.20 2.43
C LYS A 68 -4.03 19.79 2.05
N ASN A 69 -3.82 21.10 2.22
CA ASN A 69 -2.52 21.72 1.94
C ASN A 69 -1.50 21.34 3.02
N MET A 70 -1.91 21.26 4.28
CA MET A 70 -1.08 20.72 5.36
C MET A 70 -0.72 19.25 5.11
N LEU A 71 -1.67 18.40 4.71
CA LEU A 71 -1.38 17.01 4.33
C LEU A 71 -0.32 16.93 3.23
N LYS A 72 -0.50 17.70 2.15
CA LYS A 72 0.46 17.78 1.03
C LYS A 72 1.87 18.14 1.51
N GLN A 73 2.02 19.07 2.46
CA GLN A 73 3.32 19.45 3.01
C GLN A 73 3.97 18.30 3.79
N LEU A 74 3.20 17.57 4.60
CA LEU A 74 3.70 16.44 5.38
C LEU A 74 4.19 15.30 4.47
N ILE A 75 3.42 14.98 3.42
CA ILE A 75 3.77 13.90 2.49
C ILE A 75 4.67 14.32 1.32
N ARG A 76 5.08 15.59 1.26
CA ARG A 76 5.94 16.15 0.19
C ARG A 76 7.18 15.30 -0.14
N PRO A 77 7.90 14.68 0.83
CA PRO A 77 9.06 13.85 0.52
C PRO A 77 8.76 12.72 -0.45
N SER A 78 7.55 12.17 -0.41
CA SER A 78 7.14 11.03 -1.25
C SER A 78 6.95 11.39 -2.74
N GLY A 79 7.02 12.67 -3.14
CA GLY A 79 6.80 13.09 -4.54
C GLY A 79 5.35 12.91 -4.99
N PHE A 80 4.92 13.56 -6.08
CA PHE A 80 3.50 13.55 -6.53
C PHE A 80 2.50 13.85 -5.40
N TYR A 81 2.91 14.70 -4.45
CA TYR A 81 2.21 14.89 -3.18
C TYR A 81 0.82 15.49 -3.35
N ASN A 82 0.55 16.21 -4.44
CA ASN A 82 -0.79 16.67 -4.78
C ASN A 82 -1.73 15.47 -5.00
N GLN A 83 -1.37 14.57 -5.92
CA GLN A 83 -2.18 13.40 -6.26
C GLN A 83 -2.24 12.40 -5.10
N LYS A 84 -1.14 12.25 -4.34
CA LYS A 84 -1.12 11.35 -3.18
C LYS A 84 -1.99 11.86 -2.03
N ALA A 85 -2.06 13.18 -1.81
CA ALA A 85 -2.98 13.75 -0.84
C ALA A 85 -4.45 13.49 -1.24
N ASP A 86 -4.77 13.62 -2.53
CA ASP A 86 -6.11 13.27 -3.05
C ASP A 86 -6.44 11.80 -2.79
N ARG A 87 -5.52 10.89 -3.11
CA ARG A 87 -5.70 9.44 -2.92
C ARG A 87 -5.92 9.06 -1.47
N LEU A 88 -5.12 9.63 -0.56
CA LEU A 88 -5.30 9.42 0.87
C LEU A 88 -6.68 9.92 1.32
N LYS A 89 -7.11 11.11 0.88
CA LYS A 89 -8.43 11.65 1.17
C LYS A 89 -9.56 10.77 0.63
N HIS A 90 -9.49 10.35 -0.63
CA HIS A 90 -10.49 9.46 -1.22
C HIS A 90 -10.60 8.14 -0.45
N PHE A 91 -9.48 7.55 -0.03
CA PHE A 91 -9.49 6.32 0.75
C PHE A 91 -10.16 6.53 2.11
N VAL A 92 -9.75 7.54 2.89
CA VAL A 92 -10.33 7.74 4.23
C VAL A 92 -11.79 8.19 4.19
N GLU A 93 -12.20 8.95 3.18
CA GLU A 93 -13.60 9.31 2.94
C GLU A 93 -14.45 8.09 2.59
N TYR A 94 -13.92 7.16 1.78
CA TYR A 94 -14.59 5.90 1.47
C TYR A 94 -14.78 5.05 2.74
N MET A 95 -13.72 4.94 3.54
CA MET A 95 -13.73 4.20 4.80
C MET A 95 -14.69 4.79 5.83
N ASP A 96 -14.77 6.12 5.93
CA ASP A 96 -15.72 6.77 6.82
C ASP A 96 -17.17 6.53 6.39
N LYS A 97 -17.48 6.78 5.11
CA LYS A 97 -18.85 6.66 4.58
C LYS A 97 -19.39 5.22 4.65
N LYS A 98 -18.57 4.22 4.32
CA LYS A 98 -19.04 2.84 4.17
C LYS A 98 -18.80 1.97 5.41
N TYR A 99 -17.74 2.24 6.16
CA TYR A 99 -17.29 1.39 7.26
C TYR A 99 -17.15 2.12 8.59
N LYS A 100 -17.56 3.40 8.68
CA LYS A 100 -17.44 4.22 9.91
C LYS A 100 -16.01 4.20 10.46
N ARG A 101 -15.02 4.28 9.57
CA ARG A 101 -13.57 4.22 9.90
C ARG A 101 -13.12 2.91 10.56
N ASN A 102 -13.87 1.81 10.43
CA ASN A 102 -13.47 0.50 10.95
C ASN A 102 -12.77 -0.34 9.88
N LEU A 103 -11.46 -0.59 10.05
CA LEU A 103 -10.67 -1.40 9.12
C LEU A 103 -10.99 -2.90 9.20
N ASP A 104 -11.40 -3.41 10.36
CA ASP A 104 -11.77 -4.83 10.51
C ASP A 104 -13.01 -5.16 9.68
N LEU A 105 -14.02 -4.28 9.71
CA LEU A 105 -15.23 -4.45 8.89
C LEU A 105 -14.93 -4.45 7.39
N PHE A 106 -13.85 -3.79 6.97
CA PHE A 106 -13.44 -3.73 5.58
C PHE A 106 -12.55 -4.91 5.18
N LEU A 107 -11.50 -5.19 5.95
CA LEU A 107 -10.45 -6.14 5.59
C LEU A 107 -10.80 -7.60 5.91
N ASN A 108 -11.71 -7.87 6.86
CA ASN A 108 -12.12 -9.23 7.24
C ASN A 108 -13.29 -9.76 6.38
N ARG A 109 -13.21 -9.52 5.07
CA ARG A 109 -14.21 -9.95 4.09
C ARG A 109 -13.57 -10.77 2.99
N ASN A 110 -14.35 -11.17 1.99
CA ASN A 110 -13.83 -11.90 0.85
C ASN A 110 -12.80 -11.04 0.06
N THR A 111 -11.67 -11.65 -0.30
CA THR A 111 -10.56 -11.01 -1.03
C THR A 111 -11.02 -10.28 -2.29
N GLU A 112 -11.84 -10.91 -3.12
CA GLU A 112 -12.29 -10.33 -4.40
C GLU A 112 -13.23 -9.14 -4.20
N GLU A 113 -14.05 -9.16 -3.16
CA GLU A 113 -14.92 -8.04 -2.81
C GLU A 113 -14.13 -6.82 -2.37
N ILE A 114 -13.14 -7.03 -1.48
CA ILE A 114 -12.23 -5.97 -1.03
C ILE A 114 -11.46 -5.43 -2.22
N ARG A 115 -10.93 -6.30 -3.09
CA ARG A 115 -10.19 -5.91 -4.29
C ARG A 115 -11.01 -5.05 -5.23
N ARG A 116 -12.24 -5.46 -5.55
CA ARG A 116 -13.16 -4.67 -6.39
C ARG A 116 -13.44 -3.30 -5.78
N GLU A 117 -13.62 -3.23 -4.47
CA GLU A 117 -13.84 -1.95 -3.79
C GLU A 117 -12.61 -1.06 -3.79
N LEU A 118 -11.43 -1.59 -3.48
CA LEU A 118 -10.17 -0.85 -3.55
C LEU A 118 -9.96 -0.25 -4.94
N LEU A 119 -10.20 -1.03 -6.00
CA LEU A 119 -10.09 -0.59 -7.39
C LEU A 119 -11.14 0.45 -7.80
N SER A 120 -12.25 0.55 -7.07
CA SER A 120 -13.27 1.58 -7.29
C SER A 120 -12.89 2.94 -6.70
N ILE A 121 -11.91 2.99 -5.79
CA ILE A 121 -11.45 4.22 -5.15
C ILE A 121 -10.47 4.93 -6.10
N ASN A 122 -10.81 6.17 -6.47
CA ASN A 122 -10.01 6.94 -7.42
C ASN A 122 -8.55 7.10 -6.97
N GLY A 123 -7.65 6.55 -7.77
CA GLY A 123 -6.20 6.60 -7.60
C GLY A 123 -5.59 5.42 -6.84
N ILE A 124 -6.39 4.40 -6.50
CA ILE A 124 -5.88 3.07 -6.13
C ILE A 124 -5.87 2.18 -7.38
N GLY A 125 -4.68 1.76 -7.81
CA GLY A 125 -4.50 0.82 -8.90
C GLY A 125 -4.27 -0.62 -8.41
N PHE A 126 -4.16 -1.57 -9.34
CA PHE A 126 -3.97 -3.00 -9.04
C PHE A 126 -2.81 -3.26 -8.06
N GLU A 127 -1.62 -2.70 -8.31
CA GLU A 127 -0.46 -2.93 -7.43
C GLU A 127 -0.71 -2.44 -5.99
N THR A 128 -1.35 -1.28 -5.83
CA THR A 128 -1.67 -0.73 -4.50
C THR A 128 -2.78 -1.54 -3.83
N ALA A 129 -3.82 -1.94 -4.57
CA ALA A 129 -4.90 -2.76 -4.04
C ALA A 129 -4.36 -4.11 -3.55
N ASP A 130 -3.54 -4.77 -4.35
CA ASP A 130 -2.95 -6.07 -4.02
C ASP A 130 -1.96 -5.93 -2.83
N SER A 131 -1.22 -4.81 -2.75
CA SER A 131 -0.36 -4.53 -1.59
C SER A 131 -1.15 -4.33 -0.29
N ILE A 132 -2.28 -3.61 -0.35
CA ILE A 132 -3.17 -3.44 0.82
C ILE A 132 -3.74 -4.80 1.25
N LEU A 133 -4.24 -5.58 0.31
CA LEU A 133 -4.78 -6.91 0.58
C LEU A 133 -3.76 -7.83 1.25
N LEU A 134 -2.54 -7.89 0.69
CA LEU A 134 -1.48 -8.76 1.20
C LEU A 134 -0.98 -8.28 2.56
N TYR A 135 -0.53 -7.03 2.66
CA TYR A 135 0.25 -6.57 3.81
C TYR A 135 -0.60 -5.97 4.94
N ALA A 136 -1.81 -5.49 4.65
CA ALA A 136 -2.72 -4.94 5.67
C ALA A 136 -3.88 -5.88 5.99
N GLY A 137 -4.32 -6.69 5.02
CA GLY A 137 -5.47 -7.58 5.16
C GLY A 137 -5.14 -9.06 5.30
N ASP A 138 -3.86 -9.45 5.26
CA ASP A 138 -3.40 -10.85 5.32
C ASP A 138 -4.06 -11.79 4.30
N HIS A 139 -4.45 -11.26 3.14
CA HIS A 139 -5.01 -12.04 2.04
C HIS A 139 -3.87 -12.65 1.20
N PRO A 140 -3.92 -13.95 0.82
CA PRO A 140 -2.85 -14.62 0.09
C PRO A 140 -2.85 -14.23 -1.40
N ILE A 141 -2.56 -12.96 -1.69
CA ILE A 141 -2.47 -12.40 -3.03
C ILE A 141 -1.01 -12.10 -3.39
N PHE A 142 -0.63 -12.37 -4.63
CA PHE A 142 0.72 -12.07 -5.11
C PHE A 142 0.76 -10.70 -5.77
N VAL A 143 1.52 -9.75 -5.21
CA VAL A 143 1.66 -8.40 -5.76
C VAL A 143 2.51 -8.44 -7.03
N VAL A 144 1.97 -7.98 -8.14
CA VAL A 144 2.68 -7.88 -9.42
C VAL A 144 3.03 -6.42 -9.72
N ASP A 145 4.32 -6.10 -9.58
CA ASP A 145 4.87 -4.77 -9.82
C ASP A 145 5.77 -4.73 -11.08
N ALA A 146 6.42 -3.58 -11.30
CA ALA A 146 7.37 -3.42 -12.40
C ALA A 146 8.59 -4.36 -12.30
N TYR A 147 9.00 -4.75 -11.09
CA TYR A 147 10.15 -5.62 -10.87
C TYR A 147 9.83 -7.07 -11.18
N THR A 148 8.67 -7.54 -10.74
CA THR A 148 8.08 -8.84 -11.11
C THR A 148 7.99 -8.95 -12.63
N LYS A 149 7.36 -7.97 -13.29
CA LYS A 149 7.24 -7.97 -14.76
C LYS A 149 8.60 -8.01 -15.46
N ARG A 150 9.58 -7.26 -14.95
CA ARG A 150 10.95 -7.26 -15.50
C ARG A 150 11.66 -8.60 -15.29
N LEU A 151 11.45 -9.25 -14.15
CA LEU A 151 11.98 -10.58 -13.87
C LEU A 151 11.41 -11.60 -14.87
N CYS A 152 10.09 -11.65 -15.04
CA CYS A 152 9.42 -12.59 -15.95
C CYS A 152 9.77 -12.35 -17.44
N LYS A 153 10.16 -11.12 -17.82
CA LYS A 153 10.67 -10.84 -19.17
C LYS A 153 12.08 -11.38 -19.41
N ARG A 154 12.90 -11.49 -18.36
CA ARG A 154 14.29 -11.97 -18.45
C ARG A 154 14.39 -13.48 -18.21
N LEU A 155 13.52 -14.00 -17.36
CA LEU A 155 13.39 -15.41 -17.06
C LEU A 155 12.00 -15.82 -17.55
N PRO A 156 11.87 -16.50 -18.71
CA PRO A 156 10.59 -17.06 -19.11
C PRO A 156 10.16 -18.07 -18.03
N LEU A 157 9.15 -17.67 -17.27
CA LEU A 157 8.36 -18.49 -16.36
C LEU A 157 7.40 -19.37 -17.15
#